data_AF-A0A1D3RN07-F1
#
_entry.id   AF-A0A1D3RN07-F1
#
_cell.length_a   1.000
_cell.length_b   1.000
_cell.length_c   1.000
_cell.angle_alpha   90.00
_cell.angle_beta   90.00
_cell.angle_gamma   90.00
#
_symmetry.space_group_name_H-M   'P 1'
#
loop_
_entity.id
_entity.type
_entity.pdbx_description
1 polymer ?
#
loop_
_entity_poly.entity_id
_entity_poly.type
_entity_poly.pdbx_seq_one_letter_code
_entity_poly.pdbx_strand_id
1 'polypeptide(L)'
;MVGDGDGNVGYGVSKAKEVPIAIQKSLEQARKNMHKVALKGDTLQYSIMSEVGAAKVFMQPATEGTGIIAGASMRAVFEAVGVHNVLAKCIGTTNPINVVRATIDGLANMNNAAQIAAKRGLSVEDITG
;
A
#
# COMPACT_ATOMS: atom_id res chain seq x y z
N MET A 1 8.96 -8.39 -0.92
CA MET A 1 7.67 -8.05 -0.29
C MET A 1 6.84 -9.31 -0.20
N VAL A 2 5.85 -9.35 0.69
CA VAL A 2 4.92 -10.47 0.86
C VAL A 2 3.52 -9.88 0.88
N GLY A 3 2.59 -10.52 0.19
CA GLY A 3 1.18 -10.15 0.22
C GLY A 3 0.33 -11.32 -0.25
N ASP A 4 -0.94 -11.30 0.11
CA ASP A 4 -1.90 -12.36 -0.21
C ASP A 4 -2.82 -12.00 -1.38
N GLY A 5 -2.74 -10.78 -1.91
CA GLY A 5 -3.63 -10.30 -2.97
C GLY A 5 -5.04 -9.97 -2.49
N ASP A 6 -5.34 -10.12 -1.19
CA ASP A 6 -6.66 -9.88 -0.58
C ASP A 6 -6.59 -8.75 0.46
N GLY A 7 -5.76 -7.75 0.19
CA GLY A 7 -5.63 -6.56 1.03
C GLY A 7 -4.67 -6.71 2.21
N ASN A 8 -3.86 -7.76 2.30
CA ASN A 8 -2.77 -7.81 3.28
C ASN A 8 -1.40 -7.70 2.62
N VAL A 9 -0.55 -6.81 3.14
CA VAL A 9 0.80 -6.60 2.62
C VAL A 9 1.81 -6.41 3.74
N GLY A 10 3.00 -6.97 3.55
CA GLY A 10 4.13 -6.85 4.45
C GLY A 10 5.43 -6.65 3.70
N TYR A 11 6.35 -5.93 4.34
CA TYR A 11 7.70 -5.74 3.84
C TYR A 11 8.72 -5.98 4.96
N GLY A 12 9.91 -6.40 4.58
CA GLY A 12 11.01 -6.68 5.48
C GLY A 12 12.31 -6.26 4.84
N VAL A 13 13.20 -5.70 5.65
CA VAL A 13 14.54 -5.27 5.23
C VAL A 13 15.51 -5.87 6.23
N SER A 14 16.23 -6.91 5.79
CA SER A 14 17.24 -7.58 6.60
C SER A 14 18.60 -7.57 5.92
N LYS A 15 19.65 -7.75 6.73
CA LYS A 15 21.04 -7.85 6.28
C LYS A 15 21.65 -9.16 6.76
N ALA A 16 22.45 -9.79 5.91
CA ALA A 16 23.25 -10.96 6.24
C ALA A 16 24.53 -10.99 5.39
N LYS A 17 25.47 -11.87 5.72
CA LYS A 17 26.71 -12.05 4.95
C LYS A 17 26.43 -12.71 3.59
N GLU A 18 25.46 -13.60 3.54
CA GLU A 18 25.04 -14.29 2.33
C GLU A 18 23.68 -13.79 1.84
N VAL A 19 23.56 -13.64 0.52
CA VAL A 19 22.32 -13.21 -0.15
C VAL A 19 21.12 -14.10 0.19
N PRO A 20 21.18 -15.45 0.09
CA PRO A 20 20.00 -16.29 0.38
C PRO A 20 19.53 -16.14 1.83
N ILE A 21 20.45 -16.07 2.80
CA ILE A 21 20.12 -15.87 4.21
C ILE A 21 19.48 -14.49 4.43
N ALA A 22 19.96 -13.45 3.75
CA ALA A 22 19.37 -12.11 3.85
C ALA A 22 17.93 -12.08 3.32
N ILE A 23 17.64 -12.80 2.24
CA ILE A 23 16.29 -12.93 1.68
C ILE A 23 15.38 -13.67 2.66
N GLN A 24 15.82 -14.80 3.21
CA GLN A 24 15.04 -15.58 4.18
C GLN A 24 14.65 -14.75 5.41
N LYS A 25 15.61 -14.02 6.00
CA LYS A 25 15.35 -13.11 7.13
C LYS A 25 14.37 -12.00 6.76
N SER A 26 14.51 -11.44 5.56
CA SER A 26 13.62 -10.39 5.08
C SER A 26 12.19 -10.90 4.89
N LEU A 27 12.02 -12.14 4.42
CA LEU A 27 10.72 -12.78 4.26
C LEU A 27 10.05 -13.06 5.61
N GLU A 28 10.79 -13.57 6.60
CA GLU A 28 10.28 -13.77 7.95
C GLU A 28 9.83 -12.45 8.59
N GLN A 29 10.63 -11.39 8.42
CA GLN A 29 10.28 -10.06 8.93
C GLN A 29 9.04 -9.50 8.21
N ALA A 30 8.94 -9.68 6.89
CA ALA A 30 7.77 -9.24 6.13
C ALA A 30 6.48 -9.93 6.59
N ARG A 31 6.53 -11.24 6.86
CA ARG A 31 5.39 -12.02 7.37
C ARG A 31 4.96 -11.58 8.78
N LYS A 32 5.89 -11.13 9.62
CA LYS A 32 5.58 -10.61 10.97
C LYS A 32 4.93 -9.23 10.91
N ASN A 33 5.32 -8.41 9.94
CA ASN A 33 4.85 -7.03 9.77
C ASN A 33 3.81 -6.93 8.64
N MET A 34 2.77 -7.76 8.70
CA MET A 34 1.65 -7.68 7.77
C MET A 34 0.69 -6.57 8.20
N HIS A 35 0.31 -5.73 7.25
CA HIS A 35 -0.68 -4.67 7.42
C HIS A 35 -1.91 -4.98 6.57
N LYS A 36 -3.08 -4.78 7.17
CA LYS A 36 -4.37 -4.89 6.48
C LYS A 36 -4.75 -3.55 5.86
N VAL A 37 -5.11 -3.58 4.59
CA VAL A 37 -5.48 -2.42 3.77
C VAL A 37 -6.96 -2.50 3.43
N ALA A 38 -7.67 -1.39 3.59
CA ALA A 38 -9.11 -1.32 3.36
C ALA A 38 -9.44 -0.99 1.89
N LEU A 39 -9.32 -1.98 1.00
CA LEU A 39 -9.59 -1.82 -0.43
C LEU A 39 -11.09 -1.68 -0.77
N LYS A 40 -11.39 -1.11 -1.94
CA LYS A 40 -12.74 -1.08 -2.53
C LYS A 40 -12.72 -1.86 -3.84
N GLY A 41 -13.05 -3.15 -3.78
CA GLY A 41 -12.85 -4.05 -4.90
C GLY A 41 -11.38 -4.03 -5.33
N ASP A 42 -11.13 -3.73 -6.60
CA ASP A 42 -9.80 -3.72 -7.21
C ASP A 42 -9.06 -2.37 -7.16
N THR A 43 -9.58 -1.39 -6.42
CA THR A 43 -8.99 -0.03 -6.35
C THR A 43 -8.99 0.57 -4.93
N LEU A 44 -8.43 1.77 -4.81
CA LEU A 44 -8.35 2.56 -3.57
C LEU A 44 -9.70 3.25 -3.26
N GLN A 45 -9.90 3.61 -2.00
CA GLN A 45 -11.11 4.32 -1.57
C GLN A 45 -11.13 5.78 -2.04
N TYR A 46 -9.99 6.46 -1.92
CA TYR A 46 -9.81 7.88 -2.25
C TYR A 46 -8.35 8.17 -2.57
N SER A 47 -8.05 9.36 -3.08
CA SER A 47 -6.67 9.78 -3.35
C SER A 47 -5.89 10.04 -2.07
N ILE A 48 -4.68 9.51 -1.97
CA ILE A 48 -3.82 9.56 -0.79
C ILE A 48 -2.47 10.16 -1.17
N MET A 49 -1.96 11.03 -0.31
CA MET A 49 -0.58 11.48 -0.33
C MET A 49 0.08 11.00 0.96
N SER A 50 1.17 10.24 0.84
CA SER A 50 1.97 9.78 1.98
C SER A 50 3.43 10.20 1.80
N GLU A 51 4.08 10.50 2.92
CA GLU A 51 5.46 10.94 2.97
C GLU A 51 6.23 10.19 4.05
N VAL A 52 7.35 9.57 3.66
CA VAL A 52 8.28 8.94 4.61
C VAL A 52 9.70 9.41 4.28
N GLY A 53 10.27 10.20 5.20
CA GLY A 53 11.53 10.88 4.97
C GLY A 53 11.42 11.83 3.76
N ALA A 54 12.28 11.67 2.77
CA ALA A 54 12.25 12.48 1.54
C ALA A 54 11.37 11.88 0.41
N ALA A 55 10.74 10.72 0.64
CA ALA A 55 9.91 10.05 -0.36
C ALA A 55 8.45 10.49 -0.20
N LYS A 56 7.93 11.19 -1.20
CA LYS A 56 6.51 11.54 -1.29
C LYS A 56 5.86 10.67 -2.35
N VAL A 57 4.81 9.97 -1.98
CA VAL A 57 4.04 9.13 -2.90
C VAL A 57 2.62 9.64 -2.98
N PHE A 58 2.15 9.82 -4.20
CA PHE A 58 0.78 10.14 -4.51
C PHE A 58 0.12 8.92 -5.14
N MET A 59 -1.07 8.57 -4.67
CA MET A 59 -1.84 7.42 -5.13
C MET A 59 -3.29 7.86 -5.32
N GLN A 60 -3.87 7.49 -6.46
CA GLN A 60 -5.23 7.86 -6.81
C GLN A 60 -5.97 6.63 -7.35
N PRO A 61 -7.22 6.40 -6.92
CA PRO A 61 -8.05 5.34 -7.50
C PRO A 61 -8.27 5.59 -8.99
N ALA A 62 -8.32 4.51 -9.75
CA ALA A 62 -8.50 4.53 -11.19
C ALA A 62 -9.75 3.74 -11.58
N THR A 63 -10.31 4.06 -12.75
CA THR A 63 -11.43 3.29 -13.32
C THR A 63 -10.97 1.88 -13.71
N GLU A 64 -11.92 0.95 -13.75
CA GLU A 64 -11.68 -0.41 -14.23
C GLU A 64 -11.03 -0.41 -15.62
N GLY A 65 -10.04 -1.28 -15.82
CA GLY A 65 -9.30 -1.40 -17.07
C GLY A 65 -8.11 -0.44 -17.21
N THR A 66 -7.88 0.47 -16.25
CA THR A 66 -6.69 1.34 -16.27
C THR A 66 -5.40 0.57 -15.99
N GLY A 67 -5.47 -0.47 -15.17
CA GLY A 67 -4.30 -1.21 -14.71
C GLY A 67 -3.47 -0.43 -13.66
N ILE A 68 -2.27 -0.95 -13.38
CA ILE A 68 -1.35 -0.38 -12.40
C ILE A 68 -0.37 0.57 -13.10
N ILE A 69 -0.64 1.88 -13.02
CA ILE A 69 0.26 2.93 -13.52
C ILE A 69 1.09 3.45 -12.35
N ALA A 70 2.21 2.78 -12.09
CA ALA A 70 3.09 3.10 -10.98
C ALA A 70 4.56 2.80 -11.31
N GLY A 71 5.48 3.39 -10.54
CA GLY A 71 6.91 3.04 -10.60
C GLY A 71 7.16 1.62 -10.08
N ALA A 72 8.29 1.01 -10.45
CA ALA A 72 8.58 -0.41 -10.18
C ALA A 72 8.42 -0.83 -8.70
N SER A 73 8.95 -0.03 -7.77
CA SER A 73 8.84 -0.32 -6.34
C SER A 73 7.39 -0.28 -5.83
N MET A 74 6.59 0.66 -6.33
CA MET A 74 5.18 0.80 -5.95
C MET A 74 4.32 -0.27 -6.60
N ARG A 75 4.59 -0.60 -7.87
CA ARG A 75 3.89 -1.67 -8.61
C ARG A 75 3.97 -2.98 -7.85
N ALA A 76 5.15 -3.36 -7.38
CA ALA A 76 5.32 -4.57 -6.57
C ALA A 76 4.54 -4.54 -5.24
N VAL A 77 4.27 -3.35 -4.66
CA VAL A 77 3.39 -3.23 -3.48
C VAL A 77 1.94 -3.48 -3.90
N PHE A 78 1.47 -2.79 -4.94
CA PHE A 78 0.08 -2.90 -5.41
C PHE A 78 -0.28 -4.32 -5.86
N GLU A 79 0.61 -4.99 -6.58
CA GLU A 79 0.46 -6.39 -6.97
C GLU A 79 0.39 -7.31 -5.74
N ALA A 80 1.22 -7.08 -4.72
CA ALA A 80 1.19 -7.88 -3.50
C ALA A 80 -0.10 -7.65 -2.67
N VAL A 81 -0.63 -6.43 -2.69
CA VAL A 81 -1.87 -6.05 -1.97
C VAL A 81 -3.12 -6.59 -2.68
N GLY A 82 -3.08 -6.73 -4.01
CA GLY A 82 -4.26 -7.07 -4.84
C GLY A 82 -4.94 -5.86 -5.49
N VAL A 83 -4.23 -4.74 -5.64
CA VAL A 83 -4.75 -3.56 -6.34
C VAL A 83 -4.46 -3.69 -7.82
N HIS A 84 -5.51 -3.74 -8.65
CA HIS A 84 -5.37 -3.87 -10.10
C HIS A 84 -5.46 -2.53 -10.82
N ASN A 85 -6.20 -1.54 -10.26
CA ASN A 85 -6.45 -0.27 -10.93
C ASN A 85 -6.01 0.90 -10.02
N VAL A 86 -4.87 1.53 -10.34
CA VAL A 86 -4.34 2.65 -9.57
C VAL A 86 -3.42 3.53 -10.41
N LEU A 87 -3.54 4.84 -10.20
CA LEU A 87 -2.60 5.84 -10.70
C LEU A 87 -1.69 6.25 -9.54
N ALA A 88 -0.38 6.10 -9.71
CA ALA A 88 0.55 6.38 -8.63
C ALA A 88 1.83 7.03 -9.13
N LYS A 89 2.28 8.04 -8.39
CA LYS A 89 3.48 8.82 -8.72
C LYS A 89 4.33 9.04 -7.48
N CYS A 90 5.63 8.75 -7.62
CA CYS A 90 6.64 9.21 -6.66
C CYS A 90 7.08 10.63 -7.03
N ILE A 91 7.15 11.49 -6.02
CA ILE A 91 7.57 12.89 -6.10
C ILE A 91 8.76 13.05 -5.13
N GLY A 92 9.89 13.55 -5.62
CA GLY A 92 11.11 13.67 -4.82
C GLY A 92 12.03 12.44 -4.98
N THR A 93 12.41 11.81 -3.87
CA THR A 93 13.36 10.68 -3.92
C THR A 93 12.73 9.40 -4.46
N THR A 94 13.53 8.67 -5.24
CA THR A 94 13.16 7.38 -5.85
C THR A 94 13.81 6.19 -5.12
N ASN A 95 14.28 6.39 -3.88
CA ASN A 95 14.87 5.31 -3.09
C ASN A 95 13.83 4.20 -2.84
N PRO A 96 14.07 2.96 -3.34
CA PRO A 96 13.09 1.87 -3.27
C PRO A 96 12.59 1.57 -1.86
N ILE A 97 13.46 1.63 -0.84
CA ILE A 97 13.10 1.30 0.54
C ILE A 97 12.11 2.32 1.10
N ASN A 98 12.36 3.62 0.86
CA ASN A 98 11.50 4.68 1.36
C ASN A 98 10.20 4.76 0.56
N VAL A 99 10.24 4.53 -0.75
CA VAL A 99 9.05 4.48 -1.59
C VAL A 99 8.11 3.35 -1.15
N VAL A 100 8.63 2.14 -0.91
CA VAL A 100 7.83 1.02 -0.39
C VAL A 100 7.23 1.36 0.97
N ARG A 101 8.01 1.96 1.87
CA ARG A 101 7.55 2.40 3.18
C ARG A 101 6.41 3.41 3.10
N ALA A 102 6.59 4.46 2.31
CA ALA A 102 5.56 5.50 2.12
C ALA A 102 4.30 4.94 1.47
N THR A 103 4.45 4.02 0.52
CA THR A 103 3.29 3.37 -0.14
C THR A 103 2.50 2.55 0.87
N ILE A 104 3.15 1.69 1.66
CA ILE A 104 2.48 0.85 2.66
C ILE A 104 1.88 1.70 3.78
N ASP A 105 2.58 2.74 4.25
CA ASP A 105 2.05 3.67 5.25
C ASP A 105 0.78 4.38 4.76
N GLY A 106 0.80 4.90 3.52
CA GLY A 106 -0.39 5.50 2.92
C GLY A 106 -1.56 4.54 2.80
N LEU A 107 -1.30 3.28 2.43
CA LEU A 107 -2.32 2.23 2.33
C LEU A 107 -2.86 1.81 3.70
N ALA A 108 -2.00 1.69 4.72
CA ALA A 108 -2.38 1.31 6.08
C ALA A 108 -3.24 2.41 6.76
N ASN A 109 -3.00 3.67 6.44
CA ASN A 109 -3.76 4.81 6.94
C ASN A 109 -5.08 5.05 6.18
N MET A 110 -5.34 4.30 5.10
CA MET A 110 -6.59 4.38 4.36
C MET A 110 -7.75 3.79 5.19
N ASN A 111 -8.83 4.55 5.33
CA ASN A 111 -10.03 4.10 6.04
C ASN A 111 -11.14 3.79 5.03
N ASN A 112 -11.97 2.79 5.30
CA ASN A 112 -13.19 2.58 4.52
C ASN A 112 -14.35 3.44 5.06
N ALA A 113 -15.40 3.61 4.25
CA ALA A 113 -16.58 4.39 4.63
C ALA A 113 -17.23 3.86 5.92
N ALA A 114 -17.27 2.53 6.12
CA ALA A 114 -17.82 1.90 7.32
C ALA A 114 -17.04 2.27 8.60
N GLN A 115 -15.71 2.31 8.53
CA GLN A 115 -14.84 2.70 9.66
C GLN A 115 -15.03 4.18 10.01
N ILE A 116 -15.17 5.05 9.01
CA ILE A 116 -15.43 6.47 9.25
C ILE A 116 -16.85 6.70 9.80
N ALA A 117 -17.85 6.00 9.27
CA ALA A 117 -19.23 6.02 9.76
C ALA A 117 -19.29 5.61 11.24
N ALA A 118 -18.66 4.48 11.59
CA ALA A 118 -18.57 4.01 12.97
C ALA A 118 -17.83 4.99 13.90
N LYS A 119 -16.75 5.64 13.43
CA LYS A 119 -16.05 6.69 14.19
C LYS A 119 -16.89 7.94 14.41
N ARG A 120 -17.77 8.28 13.46
CA ARG A 120 -18.62 9.48 13.51
C ARG A 120 -20.00 9.24 14.10
N GLY A 121 -20.38 7.98 14.35
CA GLY A 121 -21.72 7.61 14.83
C GLY A 121 -22.83 7.84 13.80
N LEU A 122 -22.48 7.84 12.50
CA LEU A 122 -23.40 8.06 11.38
C LEU A 122 -23.63 6.76 10.62
N SER A 123 -24.68 6.71 9.79
CA SER A 123 -24.86 5.60 8.86
C SER A 123 -23.86 5.68 7.70
N VAL A 124 -23.65 4.56 6.99
CA VAL A 124 -22.77 4.56 5.81
C VAL A 124 -23.34 5.43 4.69
N GLU A 125 -24.67 5.47 4.58
CA GLU A 125 -25.40 6.26 3.58
C GLU A 125 -25.15 7.76 3.75
N ASP A 126 -25.15 8.25 5.00
CA ASP A 126 -24.85 9.66 5.32
C ASP A 126 -23.41 10.10 4.94
N ILE A 127 -22.49 9.13 4.80
CA ILE A 127 -21.08 9.37 4.52
C ILE A 127 -20.79 9.29 3.02
N THR A 128 -21.51 8.44 2.30
CA THR A 128 -21.36 8.27 0.85
C THR A 128 -22.24 9.22 0.03
N GLY A 129 -23.31 9.76 0.62
CA GLY A 129 -24.25 10.68 -0.01
C GLY A 129 -25.29 9.97 -0.85
#